data_AF-R1GNN2-F1
#
_entry.id   AF-R1GNN2-F1
#
_cell.length_a   1.000
_cell.length_b   1.000
_cell.length_c   1.000
_cell.angle_alpha   90.00
_cell.angle_beta   90.00
_cell.angle_gamma   90.00
#
_symmetry.space_group_name_H-M   'P 1'
#
loop_
_entity.id
_entity.type
_entity.pdbx_description
1 polymer ?
#
loop_
_entity_poly.entity_id
_entity_poly.type
_entity_poly.pdbx_seq_one_letter_code
_entity_poly.pdbx_strand_id
1 'polypeptide(L)'
;MLLVAIGCIIAGWRSLYPMPLYFPPQWGPTAVQGMMPLAIILFCAGLGPNHFRRWLRHPQLLGVLIWSGAHLLVNAEARSLILFGGLGLWALISIVWISIRDWGRVARPEANWQGTLTSLGLGLIATAVLIFWGHGWLTGIALR
;
A
#
# COMPACT_ATOMS: atom_id res chain seq x y z
N MET A 1 -11.72 -2.82 17.96
CA MET A 1 -12.30 -3.39 16.73
C MET A 1 -11.29 -3.51 15.58
N LEU A 2 -10.51 -2.47 15.25
CA LEU A 2 -9.55 -2.50 14.14
C LEU A 2 -8.48 -3.62 14.26
N LEU A 3 -7.82 -3.76 15.40
CA LEU A 3 -6.79 -4.79 15.60
C LEU A 3 -7.34 -6.22 15.45
N VAL A 4 -8.59 -6.44 15.88
CA VAL A 4 -9.28 -7.73 15.71
C VAL A 4 -9.55 -7.99 14.23
N ALA A 5 -10.02 -6.98 13.49
CA ALA A 5 -10.23 -7.12 12.05
C ALA A 5 -8.93 -7.44 11.30
N ILE A 6 -7.84 -6.73 11.63
CA ILE A 6 -6.51 -7.01 11.05
C ILE A 6 -6.06 -8.44 11.39
N GLY A 7 -6.22 -8.87 12.65
CA GLY A 7 -5.91 -10.24 13.07
C GLY A 7 -6.70 -11.30 12.30
N CYS A 8 -8.02 -11.08 12.11
CA CYS A 8 -8.87 -11.98 11.33
C CYS A 8 -8.46 -12.03 9.85
N ILE A 9 -8.09 -10.89 9.25
CA ILE A 9 -7.61 -10.84 7.86
C ILE A 9 -6.33 -11.67 7.71
N ILE A 10 -5.36 -11.49 8.62
CA ILE A 10 -4.09 -12.21 8.61
C ILE A 10 -4.32 -13.72 8.80
N ALA A 11 -5.12 -14.10 9.80
CA ALA A 11 -5.43 -15.51 10.07
C ALA A 11 -6.17 -16.17 8.90
N GLY A 12 -7.15 -15.47 8.32
CA GLY A 12 -7.88 -15.92 7.14
C GLY A 12 -6.95 -16.15 5.94
N TRP A 13 -6.11 -15.17 5.62
CA TRP A 13 -5.17 -15.30 4.50
C TRP A 13 -4.18 -16.46 4.69
N ARG A 14 -3.66 -16.65 5.92
CA ARG A 14 -2.70 -17.74 6.24
C ARG A 14 -3.33 -19.13 6.23
N SER A 15 -4.62 -19.25 6.52
CA SER A 15 -5.32 -20.55 6.59
C SER A 15 -5.76 -21.09 5.23
N LEU A 16 -5.79 -20.24 4.20
CA LEU A 16 -6.22 -20.64 2.85
C LEU A 16 -5.07 -21.24 2.05
N TYR A 17 -5.35 -22.36 1.37
CA TYR A 17 -4.43 -22.98 0.44
C TYR A 17 -4.15 -22.04 -0.76
N PRO A 18 -2.89 -21.82 -1.16
CA PRO A 18 -2.55 -21.00 -2.31
C PRO A 18 -2.95 -21.72 -3.60
N MET A 19 -4.11 -21.36 -4.16
CA MET A 19 -4.55 -21.81 -5.48
C MET A 19 -4.11 -20.79 -6.55
N PRO A 20 -3.10 -21.09 -7.39
CA PRO A 20 -2.65 -20.18 -8.44
C PRO A 20 -3.75 -19.95 -9.49
N LEU A 21 -3.93 -18.70 -9.90
CA LEU A 21 -4.92 -18.29 -10.90
C LEU A 21 -4.28 -17.83 -12.21
N TYR A 22 -3.07 -17.29 -12.16
CA TYR A 22 -2.32 -16.82 -13.31
C TYR A 22 -0.81 -16.96 -13.09
N PHE A 23 -0.02 -16.74 -14.14
CA PHE A 23 1.43 -16.68 -14.04
C PHE A 23 1.88 -15.24 -13.80
N PRO A 24 2.60 -14.93 -12.71
CA PRO A 24 3.13 -13.60 -12.50
C PRO A 24 4.18 -13.28 -13.57
N PRO A 25 4.26 -12.02 -14.02
CA PRO A 25 5.27 -11.60 -14.99
C PRO A 25 6.69 -11.76 -14.43
N GLN A 26 7.64 -12.15 -15.30
CA GLN A 26 9.04 -12.33 -14.90
C GLN A 26 9.71 -11.05 -14.37
N TRP A 27 9.25 -9.87 -14.82
CA TRP A 27 9.74 -8.58 -14.36
C TRP A 27 9.09 -8.11 -13.05
N GLY A 28 8.07 -8.82 -12.55
CA GLY A 28 7.33 -8.47 -11.34
C GLY A 28 8.22 -8.24 -10.12
N PRO A 29 9.12 -9.18 -9.75
CA PRO A 29 10.03 -9.01 -8.62
C PRO A 29 10.89 -7.74 -8.71
N THR A 30 11.40 -7.41 -9.89
CA THR A 30 12.21 -6.19 -10.11
C THR A 30 11.37 -4.93 -9.96
N ALA A 31 10.14 -4.91 -10.48
CA ALA A 31 9.24 -3.77 -10.32
C ALA A 31 8.85 -3.53 -8.85
N VAL A 32 8.59 -4.60 -8.09
CA VAL A 32 8.20 -4.54 -6.67
C VAL A 32 9.27 -3.87 -5.81
N GLN A 33 10.56 -4.04 -6.12
CA GLN A 33 11.67 -3.41 -5.39
C GLN A 33 11.58 -1.87 -5.38
N GLY A 34 11.07 -1.26 -6.45
CA GLY A 34 10.84 0.20 -6.52
C GLY A 34 9.43 0.60 -6.07
N MET A 35 8.42 -0.20 -6.41
CA MET A 35 7.02 0.12 -6.11
C MET A 35 6.71 0.09 -4.61
N MET A 36 7.28 -0.86 -3.86
CA MET A 36 6.96 -1.03 -2.44
C MET A 36 7.47 0.12 -1.55
N PRO A 37 8.74 0.56 -1.65
CA PRO A 37 9.18 1.77 -0.95
C PRO A 37 8.32 2.99 -1.31
N LEU A 38 8.05 3.20 -2.59
CA LEU A 38 7.21 4.31 -3.05
C LEU A 38 5.80 4.25 -2.43
N ALA A 39 5.17 3.07 -2.45
CA ALA A 39 3.85 2.86 -1.90
C ALA A 39 3.79 3.20 -0.40
N ILE A 40 4.78 2.75 0.38
CA ILE A 40 4.85 2.98 1.82
C ILE A 40 5.16 4.45 2.12
N ILE A 41 6.06 5.11 1.37
CA ILE A 41 6.31 6.56 1.49
C ILE A 41 5.03 7.35 1.24
N LEU A 42 4.29 7.03 0.19
CA LEU A 42 3.02 7.69 -0.14
C LEU A 42 1.93 7.41 0.92
N PHE A 43 1.93 6.22 1.53
CA PHE A 43 1.07 5.92 2.66
C PHE A 43 1.41 6.80 3.88
N CYS A 44 2.69 6.89 4.24
CA CYS A 44 3.18 7.76 5.31
C CYS A 44 2.96 9.25 5.03
N ALA A 45 2.88 9.65 3.76
CA ALA A 45 2.55 11.02 3.39
C ALA A 45 1.15 11.46 3.83
N GLY A 46 0.29 10.56 4.32
CA GLY A 46 -0.97 10.92 5.00
C GLY A 46 -0.78 11.60 6.37
N LEU A 47 0.39 11.44 7.01
CA LEU A 47 0.62 11.75 8.44
C LEU A 47 0.86 13.23 8.79
N GLY A 48 0.66 14.16 7.85
CA GLY A 48 0.84 15.58 8.13
C GLY A 48 0.94 16.44 6.87
N PRO A 49 1.22 17.74 6.98
CA PRO A 49 1.48 18.61 5.84
C PRO A 49 2.82 18.26 5.17
N ASN A 50 2.83 18.01 3.87
CA ASN A 50 4.02 17.72 3.09
C ASN A 50 3.77 17.99 1.59
N HIS A 51 4.85 18.01 0.81
CA HIS A 51 4.76 18.30 -0.62
C HIS A 51 4.03 17.20 -1.42
N PHE A 52 4.09 15.94 -0.99
CA PHE A 52 3.34 14.86 -1.65
C PHE A 52 1.84 15.10 -1.59
N ARG A 53 1.28 15.56 -0.45
CA ARG A 53 -0.16 15.93 -0.33
C ARG A 53 -0.53 17.18 -1.12
N ARG A 54 0.43 18.06 -1.41
CA ARG A 54 0.19 19.25 -2.23
C ARG A 54 0.16 18.91 -3.73
N TRP A 55 1.00 17.96 -4.15
CA TRP A 55 1.09 17.52 -5.55
C TRP A 55 0.06 16.45 -5.89
N LEU A 56 -0.18 15.50 -4.99
CA LEU A 56 -1.11 14.39 -5.13
C LEU A 56 -2.32 14.65 -4.24
N ARG A 57 -3.53 14.50 -4.78
CA ARG A 57 -4.76 14.68 -3.97
C ARG A 57 -4.91 13.62 -2.88
N HIS A 58 -4.58 12.37 -3.19
CA HIS A 58 -4.81 11.22 -2.33
C HIS A 58 -3.56 10.35 -2.18
N PRO A 59 -2.43 10.89 -1.67
CA PRO A 59 -1.17 10.16 -1.65
C PRO A 59 -1.30 8.84 -0.88
N GLN A 60 -2.04 8.82 0.23
CA GLN A 60 -2.22 7.60 1.00
C GLN A 60 -2.99 6.50 0.22
N LEU A 61 -4.08 6.86 -0.47
CA LEU A 61 -4.84 5.90 -1.29
C LEU A 61 -4.06 5.47 -2.53
N LEU A 62 -3.27 6.37 -3.14
CA LEU A 62 -2.35 6.03 -4.22
C LEU A 62 -1.27 5.05 -3.73
N GLY A 63 -0.76 5.23 -2.51
CA GLY A 63 0.13 4.28 -1.84
C GLY A 63 -0.51 2.89 -1.74
N VAL A 64 -1.76 2.80 -1.26
CA VAL A 64 -2.51 1.53 -1.20
C VAL A 64 -2.72 0.92 -2.58
N LEU A 65 -2.98 1.73 -3.61
CA LEU A 65 -3.19 1.25 -4.98
C LEU A 65 -1.90 0.66 -5.57
N ILE A 66 -0.76 1.36 -5.41
CA ILE A 66 0.56 0.87 -5.83
C ILE A 66 0.95 -0.38 -5.05
N TRP A 67 0.73 -0.39 -3.73
CA TRP A 67 0.97 -1.54 -2.85
C TRP A 67 0.18 -2.77 -3.31
N SER A 68 -1.10 -2.59 -3.60
CA SER A 68 -1.99 -3.65 -4.09
C SER A 68 -1.50 -4.19 -5.43
N GLY A 69 -1.15 -3.31 -6.37
CA GLY A 69 -0.60 -3.71 -7.67
C GLY A 69 0.74 -4.44 -7.55
N ALA A 70 1.64 -3.95 -6.71
CA ALA A 70 2.94 -4.57 -6.45
C ALA A 70 2.77 -5.99 -5.91
N HIS A 71 1.86 -6.20 -4.96
CA HIS A 71 1.59 -7.54 -4.44
C HIS A 71 0.99 -8.48 -5.51
N LEU A 72 0.06 -8.01 -6.34
CA LEU A 72 -0.51 -8.83 -7.42
C LEU A 72 0.49 -9.14 -8.55
N LEU A 73 1.56 -8.37 -8.70
CA LEU A 73 2.62 -8.68 -9.67
C LEU A 73 3.47 -9.89 -9.29
N VAL A 74 3.51 -10.27 -8.01
CA VAL A 74 4.34 -11.38 -7.52
C VAL A 74 3.55 -12.46 -6.78
N ASN A 75 2.28 -12.21 -6.45
CA ASN A 75 1.38 -13.18 -5.83
C ASN A 75 0.19 -13.41 -6.77
N ALA A 76 0.06 -14.63 -7.28
CA ALA A 76 -0.92 -14.98 -8.29
C ALA A 76 -2.01 -15.95 -7.81
N GLU A 77 -2.09 -16.18 -6.50
CA GLU A 77 -3.07 -17.06 -5.88
C GLU A 77 -4.37 -16.36 -5.45
N ALA A 78 -5.47 -17.11 -5.40
CA ALA A 78 -6.81 -16.59 -5.10
C ALA A 78 -6.90 -15.79 -3.79
N ARG A 79 -6.25 -16.24 -2.70
CA ARG A 79 -6.25 -15.52 -1.41
C ARG A 79 -5.63 -14.12 -1.52
N SER A 80 -4.59 -13.98 -2.34
CA SER A 80 -3.88 -12.72 -2.56
C SER A 80 -4.67 -11.82 -3.52
N LEU A 81 -5.28 -12.40 -4.55
CA LEU A 81 -6.20 -11.65 -5.41
C LEU A 81 -7.37 -11.04 -4.63
N ILE A 82 -7.97 -11.79 -3.71
CA ILE A 82 -9.09 -11.29 -2.90
C ILE A 82 -8.62 -10.15 -1.98
N LEU A 83 -7.51 -10.33 -1.25
CA LEU A 83 -7.03 -9.33 -0.31
C LEU A 83 -6.52 -8.07 -1.01
N PHE A 84 -5.52 -8.21 -1.88
CA PHE A 84 -4.88 -7.07 -2.53
C PHE A 84 -5.77 -6.47 -3.62
N GLY A 85 -6.48 -7.31 -4.38
CA GLY A 85 -7.45 -6.83 -5.37
C GLY A 85 -8.64 -6.11 -4.73
N GLY A 86 -9.16 -6.62 -3.60
CA GLY A 86 -10.21 -5.95 -2.83
C GLY A 86 -9.77 -4.58 -2.30
N LEU A 87 -8.57 -4.50 -1.70
CA LEU A 87 -8.01 -3.24 -1.22
C LEU A 87 -7.70 -2.25 -2.35
N GLY A 88 -7.17 -2.74 -3.48
CA GLY A 88 -6.92 -1.92 -4.66
C GLY A 88 -8.20 -1.37 -5.28
N LEU A 89 -9.23 -2.20 -5.42
CA LEU A 89 -10.55 -1.77 -5.91
C LEU A 89 -11.18 -0.74 -4.97
N TRP A 90 -11.14 -0.99 -3.66
CA TRP A 90 -11.61 -0.04 -2.66
C TRP A 90 -10.86 1.30 -2.74
N ALA A 91 -9.53 1.27 -2.87
CA ALA A 91 -8.73 2.48 -2.99
C ALA A 91 -9.08 3.27 -4.26
N LEU A 92 -9.27 2.58 -5.39
CA LEU A 92 -9.68 3.20 -6.65
C LEU A 92 -11.05 3.87 -6.54
N ILE A 93 -12.06 3.15 -6.01
CA ILE A 93 -13.41 3.68 -5.81
C ILE A 93 -13.36 4.90 -4.87
N SER A 94 -12.59 4.80 -3.78
CA SER A 94 -12.44 5.90 -2.82
C SER A 94 -11.81 7.13 -3.44
N ILE A 95 -10.75 6.96 -4.25
CA ILE A 95 -10.11 8.06 -4.99
C ILE A 95 -11.13 8.77 -5.87
N VAL A 96 -11.90 8.02 -6.66
CA VAL A 96 -12.90 8.59 -7.58
C VAL A 96 -14.00 9.30 -6.78
N TRP A 97 -14.59 8.63 -5.80
CA TRP A 97 -15.71 9.15 -5.03
C TRP A 97 -15.35 10.42 -4.26
N ILE A 98 -14.23 10.40 -3.54
CA ILE A 98 -13.75 11.57 -2.79
C ILE A 98 -13.40 12.71 -3.75
N SER A 99 -12.77 12.40 -4.90
CA SER A 99 -12.42 13.43 -5.89
C SER A 99 -13.63 14.12 -6.49
N ILE A 100 -14.72 13.39 -6.72
CA ILE A 100 -16.00 13.94 -7.20
C ILE A 100 -16.62 14.83 -6.12
N ARG A 101 -16.70 14.33 -4.88
CA ARG A 101 -17.29 15.07 -3.74
C ARG A 101 -16.57 16.38 -3.45
N ASP A 102 -15.25 16.37 -3.52
CA ASP A 102 -14.38 17.46 -3.08
C ASP A 102 -13.90 18.35 -4.24
N TRP A 103 -14.37 18.08 -5.47
CA TRP A 103 -13.96 18.81 -6.66
C TRP A 103 -14.23 20.32 -6.54
N GLY A 104 -13.16 21.12 -6.57
CA GLY A 104 -13.24 22.59 -6.48
C GLY A 104 -13.62 23.13 -5.10
N ARG A 105 -13.81 22.26 -4.09
CA ARG A 105 -14.24 22.65 -2.73
C ARG A 105 -13.10 22.68 -1.72
N VAL A 106 -12.03 21.93 -1.96
CA VAL A 106 -10.92 21.77 -1.02
C VAL A 106 -9.65 22.43 -1.60
N ALA A 107 -9.12 23.42 -0.87
CA ALA A 107 -7.85 24.04 -1.21
C ALA A 107 -6.71 23.03 -1.09
N ARG A 108 -5.62 23.24 -1.86
CA ARG A 108 -4.42 22.40 -1.70
C ARG A 108 -3.85 22.60 -0.29
N PRO A 109 -3.51 21.51 0.42
CA PRO A 109 -2.98 21.62 1.77
C PRO A 109 -1.65 22.36 1.77
N GLU A 110 -1.36 23.03 2.89
CA GLU A 110 -0.04 23.59 3.14
C GLU A 110 1.02 22.48 3.14
N ALA A 111 2.22 22.85 2.70
CA ALA A 111 3.33 21.91 2.57
C ALA A 111 4.60 22.53 3.15
N ASN A 112 5.38 21.70 3.83
CA ASN A 112 6.70 22.06 4.31
C ASN A 112 7.68 20.91 4.02
N TRP A 113 8.98 21.22 4.01
CA TRP A 113 10.02 20.24 3.72
C TRP A 113 10.26 19.28 4.89
N GLN A 114 10.04 19.73 6.13
CA GLN A 114 10.18 18.88 7.32
C GLN A 114 9.22 17.68 7.27
N GLY A 115 7.95 17.91 6.92
CA GLY A 115 6.94 16.87 6.76
C GLY A 115 7.19 15.99 5.54
N THR A 116 7.73 16.54 4.44
CA THR A 116 8.19 15.74 3.30
C THR A 116 9.30 14.78 3.72
N LEU A 117 10.34 15.28 4.40
CA LEU A 117 11.46 14.47 4.90
C LEU A 117 10.99 13.45 5.94
N THR A 118 10.05 13.82 6.81
CA THR A 118 9.45 12.90 7.78
C THR A 118 8.70 11.77 7.09
N SER A 119 7.88 12.09 6.07
CA SER A 119 7.14 11.07 5.30
C SER A 119 8.07 10.14 4.54
N LEU A 120 9.14 10.69 3.95
CA LEU A 120 10.19 9.92 3.27
C LEU A 120 10.94 9.01 4.26
N GLY A 121 11.42 9.56 5.36
CA GLY A 121 12.17 8.84 6.39
C GLY A 121 11.34 7.73 7.03
N LEU A 122 10.11 8.03 7.48
CA LEU A 122 9.19 7.03 8.02
C LEU A 122 8.86 5.96 6.99
N GLY A 123 8.63 6.36 5.74
CA GLY A 123 8.35 5.43 4.66
C GLY A 123 9.48 4.43 4.45
N LEU A 124 10.72 4.93 4.30
CA LEU A 124 11.91 4.10 4.12
C LEU A 124 12.20 3.21 5.33
N ILE A 125 12.08 3.73 6.55
CA ILE A 125 12.25 2.95 7.78
C ILE A 125 11.19 1.84 7.84
N ALA A 126 9.92 2.16 7.59
CA ALA A 126 8.84 1.17 7.57
C ALA A 126 9.07 0.12 6.48
N THR A 127 9.54 0.51 5.29
CA THR A 127 9.91 -0.44 4.23
C THR A 127 11.02 -1.37 4.68
N ALA A 128 12.11 -0.86 5.26
CA ALA A 128 13.19 -1.69 5.78
C ALA A 128 12.68 -2.65 6.85
N VAL A 129 11.91 -2.15 7.82
CA VAL A 129 11.32 -2.97 8.89
C VAL A 129 10.44 -4.09 8.32
N LEU A 130 9.60 -3.77 7.33
CA LEU A 130 8.74 -4.75 6.68
C LEU A 130 9.54 -5.78 5.89
N ILE A 131 10.58 -5.38 5.16
CA ILE A 131 11.41 -6.32 4.38
C ILE A 131 12.11 -7.32 5.30
N PHE A 132 12.80 -6.83 6.34
CA PHE A 132 13.70 -7.66 7.15
C PHE A 132 12.99 -8.43 8.27
N TRP A 133 11.86 -7.93 8.80
CA TRP A 133 11.16 -8.57 9.93
C TRP A 133 9.66 -8.71 9.71
N GLY A 134 9.01 -7.64 9.24
CA GLY A 134 7.55 -7.57 9.21
C GLY A 134 6.89 -8.55 8.25
N HIS A 135 7.47 -8.77 7.07
CA HIS A 135 6.89 -9.64 6.05
C HIS A 135 6.85 -11.10 6.53
N GLY A 136 7.96 -11.59 7.11
CA GLY A 136 8.03 -12.91 7.71
C GLY A 136 7.07 -13.07 8.88
N TRP A 137 6.97 -12.08 9.76
CA TRP A 137 6.07 -12.14 10.91
C TRP A 137 4.58 -12.14 10.52
N LEU A 138 4.19 -11.22 9.63
CA LEU A 138 2.80 -11.07 9.17
C LEU A 138 2.35 -12.25 8.29
N THR A 139 3.13 -12.57 7.26
CA THR A 139 2.72 -13.52 6.22
C THR A 139 3.19 -14.95 6.48
N GLY A 140 4.20 -15.13 7.33
CA GLY A 140 4.91 -16.41 7.49
C GLY A 140 5.97 -16.67 6.41
N ILE A 141 6.15 -15.76 5.45
CA ILE A 141 7.10 -15.88 4.35
C ILE A 141 8.15 -14.77 4.51
N ALA A 142 9.42 -15.14 4.75
CA ALA A 142 10.49 -14.16 4.81
C ALA A 142 10.90 -13.70 3.40
N LEU A 143 11.18 -12.42 3.24
CA LEU A 143 11.85 -11.89 2.05
C LEU A 143 13.36 -12.10 2.23
N ARG A 144 14.03 -12.56 1.18
CA ARG A 144 15.49 -12.77 1.13
C ARG A 144 16.10 -11.87 0.07
#